data_AF-A0A183U5H6-F1
#
_entry.id   AF-A0A183U5H6-F1
#
_cell.length_a   1.000
_cell.length_b   1.000
_cell.length_c   1.000
_cell.angle_alpha   90.00
_cell.angle_beta   90.00
_cell.angle_gamma   90.00
#
_symmetry.space_group_name_H-M   'P 1'
#
loop_
_entity.id
_entity.type
_entity.pdbx_description
1 polymer ?
#
loop_
_entity_poly.entity_id
_entity_poly.type
_entity_poly.pdbx_seq_one_letter_code
_entity_poly.pdbx_strand_id
1 'polypeptide(L)'
;MQRKASQLYETLTERRCSLAQKLNDGVHNVALLQNQLISDRLFDWKNRQKLSQVGVPFDNKDQLLDEIQIESVLLILIFETLAEQNWQLRTFACWQLDLLRRGPQLNDNTAQSHMNNLSMVLDNLTKLLCMLVSQSFVVAVQPEPVLKTQHKFVAEVRLLIGDKLGIKQHLVNTNVTVKIIAEEEARMLSTAQLSEKDM
;
A
#
# COMPACT_ATOMS: atom_id res chain seq x y z
N MET A 1 44.40 -8.12 -22.83
CA MET A 1 43.00 -8.51 -22.48
C MET A 1 42.68 -8.29 -21.00
N GLN A 2 43.55 -8.68 -20.08
CA GLN A 2 43.32 -8.60 -18.62
C GLN A 2 42.98 -7.18 -18.10
N ARG A 3 43.68 -6.14 -18.57
CA ARG A 3 43.43 -4.74 -18.18
C ARG A 3 42.02 -4.22 -18.57
N LYS A 4 41.51 -4.64 -19.74
CA LYS A 4 40.15 -4.29 -20.20
C LYS A 4 39.08 -5.01 -19.38
N ALA A 5 39.30 -6.28 -19.02
CA ALA A 5 38.38 -7.04 -18.18
C ALA A 5 38.25 -6.45 -16.77
N SER A 6 39.37 -6.02 -16.17
CA SER A 6 39.35 -5.35 -14.85
C SER A 6 38.59 -4.02 -14.88
N GLN A 7 38.79 -3.18 -15.90
CA GLN A 7 38.06 -1.91 -16.05
C GLN A 7 36.55 -2.12 -16.21
N LEU A 8 36.14 -3.14 -16.97
CA LEU A 8 34.72 -3.50 -17.13
C LEU A 8 34.11 -3.98 -15.81
N TYR A 9 34.85 -4.75 -15.02
CA TYR A 9 34.40 -5.24 -13.72
C TYR A 9 34.25 -4.12 -12.68
N GLU A 10 35.18 -3.17 -12.66
CA GLU A 10 35.12 -1.98 -11.82
C GLU A 10 33.90 -1.12 -12.18
N THR A 11 33.71 -0.84 -13.47
CA THR A 11 32.54 -0.11 -13.98
C THR A 11 31.22 -0.82 -13.60
N LEU A 12 31.17 -2.14 -13.73
CA LEU A 12 29.99 -2.94 -13.39
C LEU A 12 29.66 -2.83 -11.88
N THR A 13 30.69 -2.88 -11.04
CA THR A 13 30.55 -2.77 -9.59
C THR A 13 30.05 -1.39 -9.18
N GLU A 14 30.62 -0.32 -9.75
CA GLU A 14 30.15 1.05 -9.53
C GLU A 14 28.68 1.22 -9.94
N ARG A 15 28.29 0.70 -11.11
CA ARG A 15 26.90 0.73 -11.58
C ARG A 15 25.96 -0.03 -10.64
N ARG A 16 26.37 -1.18 -10.09
CA ARG A 16 25.59 -1.95 -9.11
C ARG A 16 25.41 -1.19 -7.80
N CYS A 17 26.47 -0.56 -7.28
CA CYS A 17 26.39 0.29 -6.10
C CYS A 17 25.44 1.47 -6.30
N SER A 18 25.61 2.22 -7.40
CA SER A 18 24.74 3.36 -7.73
C SER A 18 23.28 2.95 -7.87
N LEU A 19 23.03 1.78 -8.47
CA LEU A 19 21.68 1.27 -8.62
C LEU A 19 21.05 0.88 -7.29
N ALA A 20 21.79 0.17 -6.43
CA ALA A 20 21.30 -0.20 -5.10
C ALA A 20 20.97 1.04 -4.25
N GLN A 21 21.77 2.09 -4.37
CA GLN A 21 21.50 3.36 -3.71
C GLN A 21 20.20 4.00 -4.21
N LYS A 22 20.04 4.13 -5.54
CA LYS A 22 18.81 4.68 -6.14
C LYS A 22 17.55 3.87 -5.77
N LEU A 23 17.67 2.55 -5.67
CA LEU A 23 16.57 1.70 -5.22
C LEU A 23 16.21 1.95 -3.75
N ASN A 24 17.22 2.09 -2.88
CA ASN A 24 16.99 2.44 -1.48
C ASN A 24 16.35 3.83 -1.33
N ASP A 25 16.79 4.82 -2.12
CA ASP A 25 16.17 6.15 -2.16
C ASP A 25 14.71 6.06 -2.63
N GLY A 26 14.43 5.22 -3.64
CA GLY A 26 13.07 4.93 -4.10
C GLY A 26 12.19 4.33 -3.00
N VAL A 27 12.70 3.33 -2.27
CA VAL A 27 12.01 2.74 -1.12
C VAL A 27 11.70 3.79 -0.05
N HIS A 28 12.69 4.63 0.28
CA HIS A 28 12.52 5.69 1.26
C HIS A 28 11.44 6.69 0.85
N ASN A 29 11.47 7.15 -0.40
CA ASN A 29 10.46 8.07 -0.94
C ASN A 29 9.05 7.46 -0.93
N VAL A 30 8.92 6.19 -1.33
CA VAL A 30 7.64 5.47 -1.25
C VAL A 30 7.15 5.39 0.19
N ALA A 31 8.03 5.07 1.15
CA ALA A 31 7.68 5.00 2.57
C ALA A 31 7.22 6.34 3.14
N LEU A 32 7.88 7.45 2.77
CA LEU A 32 7.49 8.80 3.18
C LEU A 32 6.13 9.19 2.60
N LEU A 33 5.94 9.03 1.30
CA LEU A 33 4.68 9.34 0.62
C LEU A 33 3.53 8.48 1.13
N GLN A 34 3.80 7.19 1.40
CA GLN A 34 2.83 6.28 1.98
C GLN A 34 2.40 6.73 3.38
N ASN A 35 3.34 7.13 4.23
CA ASN A 35 3.01 7.65 5.57
C ASN A 35 2.20 8.94 5.50
N GLN A 36 2.61 9.90 4.66
CA GLN A 36 1.86 11.15 4.48
C GLN A 36 0.44 10.89 3.96
N LEU A 37 0.30 9.98 3.01
CA LEU A 37 -1.00 9.60 2.44
C LEU A 37 -1.92 8.96 3.47
N ILE A 38 -1.40 8.05 4.29
CA ILE A 38 -2.20 7.30 5.28
C ILE A 38 -2.49 8.16 6.51
N SER A 39 -1.46 8.78 7.10
CA SER A 39 -1.55 9.48 8.38
C SER A 39 -2.21 10.85 8.27
N ASP A 40 -2.08 11.53 7.12
CA ASP A 40 -2.66 12.85 6.94
C ASP A 40 -3.92 12.75 6.08
N ARG A 41 -3.78 12.41 4.80
CA ARG A 41 -4.88 12.51 3.82
C ARG A 41 -6.02 11.53 4.10
N LEU A 42 -5.70 10.24 4.32
CA LEU A 42 -6.71 9.23 4.60
C LEU A 42 -7.35 9.43 5.98
N PHE A 43 -6.56 9.83 6.97
CA PHE A 43 -7.07 10.16 8.29
C PHE A 43 -8.04 11.35 8.23
N ASP A 44 -7.66 12.45 7.58
CA ASP A 44 -8.49 13.63 7.42
C ASP A 44 -9.76 13.35 6.65
N TRP A 45 -9.68 12.51 5.60
CA TRP A 45 -10.85 12.06 4.86
C TRP A 45 -11.82 11.25 5.75
N LYS A 46 -11.32 10.28 6.53
CA LYS A 46 -12.13 9.52 7.50
C LYS A 46 -12.75 10.43 8.56
N ASN A 47 -11.99 11.42 9.04
CA ASN A 47 -12.47 12.36 10.05
C ASN A 47 -13.59 13.26 9.49
N ARG A 48 -13.43 13.78 8.27
CA ARG A 48 -14.48 14.54 7.57
C ARG A 48 -15.74 13.70 7.33
N GLN A 49 -15.57 12.44 6.94
CA GLN A 49 -16.70 11.51 6.80
C GLN A 49 -17.44 11.35 8.14
N LYS A 50 -16.72 11.16 9.26
CA LYS A 50 -17.31 11.07 10.60
C LYS A 50 -18.06 12.35 11.01
N LEU A 51 -17.46 13.52 10.79
CA LEU A 51 -18.08 14.81 11.12
C LEU A 51 -19.36 15.05 10.31
N SER A 52 -19.40 14.60 9.05
CA SER A 52 -20.60 14.70 8.21
C SER A 52 -21.78 13.91 8.79
N GLN A 53 -21.53 12.79 9.49
CA GLN A 53 -22.58 11.96 10.09
C GLN A 53 -23.16 12.55 11.37
N VAL A 54 -22.38 13.33 12.13
CA VAL A 54 -22.82 13.94 13.40
C VAL A 54 -23.68 15.18 13.15
N GLY A 55 -23.84 15.61 11.90
CA GLY A 55 -24.72 16.71 11.53
C GLY A 55 -24.24 18.07 12.05
N VAL A 56 -22.92 18.25 12.15
CA VAL A 56 -22.35 19.55 12.52
C VAL A 56 -22.93 20.63 11.58
N PRO A 57 -23.52 21.71 12.12
CA PRO A 57 -24.17 22.73 11.33
C PRO A 57 -23.09 23.52 10.59
N PHE A 58 -22.79 23.08 9.38
CA PHE A 58 -21.97 23.81 8.45
C PHE A 58 -22.88 24.35 7.35
N ASP A 59 -22.79 25.64 7.07
CA ASP A 59 -23.72 26.38 6.21
C ASP A 59 -23.85 25.78 4.78
N ASN A 60 -22.92 24.92 4.35
CA ASN A 60 -22.88 24.33 3.00
C ASN A 60 -22.70 22.79 3.03
N LYS A 61 -23.72 22.05 3.49
CA LYS A 61 -23.70 20.58 3.53
C LYS A 61 -23.38 19.93 2.17
N ASP A 62 -23.94 20.47 1.09
CA ASP A 62 -23.73 19.93 -0.27
C ASP A 62 -22.29 20.14 -0.76
N GLN A 63 -21.68 21.29 -0.42
CA GLN A 63 -20.29 21.58 -0.78
C GLN A 63 -19.30 20.64 -0.07
N LEU A 64 -19.57 20.27 1.19
CA LEU A 64 -18.74 19.31 1.92
C LEU A 64 -18.85 17.88 1.34
N LEU A 65 -20.04 17.47 0.90
CA LEU A 65 -20.24 16.17 0.24
C LEU A 65 -19.46 16.12 -1.08
N ASP A 66 -19.49 17.21 -1.85
CA ASP A 66 -18.69 17.35 -3.06
C ASP A 66 -17.19 17.34 -2.76
N GLU A 67 -16.74 18.03 -1.70
CA GLU A 67 -15.33 18.01 -1.26
C GLU A 67 -14.87 16.62 -0.81
N ILE A 68 -15.67 15.89 -0.01
CA ILE A 68 -15.36 14.52 0.42
C ILE A 68 -15.31 13.59 -0.79
N GLN A 69 -16.21 13.77 -1.76
CA GLN A 69 -16.23 13.00 -2.99
C GLN A 69 -14.99 13.28 -3.85
N ILE A 70 -14.63 14.55 -4.06
CA ILE A 70 -13.43 14.95 -4.82
C ILE A 70 -12.16 14.43 -4.14
N GLU A 71 -12.04 14.61 -2.82
CA GLU A 71 -10.90 14.09 -2.05
C GLU A 71 -10.83 12.56 -2.12
N SER A 72 -11.97 11.85 -2.14
CA SER A 72 -11.99 10.39 -2.31
C SER A 72 -11.43 9.96 -3.67
N VAL A 73 -11.79 10.67 -4.75
CA VAL A 73 -11.29 10.39 -6.11
C VAL A 73 -9.79 10.67 -6.19
N LEU A 74 -9.34 11.79 -5.62
CA LEU A 74 -7.94 12.14 -5.57
C LEU A 74 -7.14 11.13 -4.74
N LEU A 75 -7.69 10.67 -3.62
CA LEU A 75 -7.08 9.67 -2.76
C LEU A 75 -6.97 8.32 -3.49
N ILE A 76 -8.00 7.89 -4.23
CA ILE A 76 -7.91 6.71 -5.12
C ILE A 76 -6.74 6.86 -6.09
N LEU A 77 -6.65 7.98 -6.81
CA LEU A 77 -5.59 8.20 -7.80
C LEU A 77 -4.18 8.16 -7.17
N ILE A 78 -4.00 8.75 -5.99
CA ILE A 78 -2.71 8.76 -5.29
C ILE A 78 -2.36 7.35 -4.79
N PHE A 79 -3.32 6.60 -4.23
CA PHE A 79 -3.11 5.21 -3.81
C PHE A 79 -2.73 4.32 -4.99
N GLU A 80 -3.43 4.44 -6.12
CA GLU A 80 -3.12 3.69 -7.34
C GLU A 80 -1.75 4.02 -7.91
N THR A 81 -1.41 5.30 -7.96
CA THR A 81 -0.10 5.76 -8.46
C THR A 81 1.01 5.23 -7.56
N LEU A 82 0.86 5.34 -6.23
CA LEU A 82 1.86 4.86 -5.28
C LEU A 82 2.02 3.34 -5.34
N ALA A 83 0.92 2.61 -5.46
CA ALA A 83 0.90 1.16 -5.65
C ALA A 83 1.64 0.73 -6.93
N GLU A 84 1.36 1.41 -8.04
CA GLU A 84 2.03 1.17 -9.33
C GLU A 84 3.54 1.42 -9.23
N GLN A 85 3.95 2.55 -8.65
CA GLN A 85 5.37 2.88 -8.49
C GLN A 85 6.09 1.86 -7.59
N ASN A 86 5.48 1.46 -6.48
CA ASN A 86 6.06 0.44 -5.61
C ASN A 86 6.19 -0.91 -6.35
N TRP A 87 5.16 -1.32 -7.09
CA TRP A 87 5.20 -2.56 -7.87
C TRP A 87 6.28 -2.53 -8.96
N GLN A 88 6.47 -1.40 -9.65
CA GLN A 88 7.53 -1.22 -10.65
C GLN A 88 8.92 -1.36 -10.01
N LEU A 89 9.16 -0.69 -8.87
CA LEU A 89 10.42 -0.80 -8.13
C LEU A 89 10.69 -2.25 -7.67
N ARG A 90 9.65 -2.93 -7.19
CA ARG A 90 9.73 -4.34 -6.77
C ARG A 90 10.07 -5.26 -7.93
N THR A 91 9.41 -5.05 -9.08
CA THR A 91 9.65 -5.83 -10.31
C THR A 91 11.09 -5.63 -10.78
N PHE A 92 11.57 -4.39 -10.80
CA PHE A 92 12.94 -4.08 -11.18
C PHE A 92 13.97 -4.73 -10.24
N ALA A 93 13.78 -4.64 -8.92
CA ALA A 93 14.66 -5.27 -7.95
C ALA A 93 14.69 -6.81 -8.12
N CYS A 94 13.54 -7.42 -8.43
CA CYS A 94 13.43 -8.85 -8.72
C CYS A 94 14.21 -9.24 -9.99
N TRP A 95 14.06 -8.49 -11.08
CA TRP A 95 14.81 -8.70 -12.31
C TRP A 95 16.32 -8.60 -12.10
N GLN A 96 16.78 -7.64 -11.31
CA GLN A 96 18.20 -7.51 -11.00
C GLN A 96 18.74 -8.69 -10.20
N LEU A 97 17.95 -9.20 -9.26
CA LEU A 97 18.33 -10.36 -8.47
C LEU A 97 18.40 -11.63 -9.34
N ASP A 98 17.44 -11.83 -10.24
CA ASP A 98 17.46 -12.94 -11.20
C ASP A 98 18.65 -12.85 -12.18
N LEU A 99 18.95 -11.65 -12.68
CA LEU A 99 20.13 -11.42 -13.53
C LEU A 99 21.44 -11.77 -12.79
N LEU A 100 21.56 -11.39 -11.52
CA LEU A 100 22.72 -11.70 -10.69
C LEU A 100 22.84 -13.21 -10.38
N ARG A 101 21.73 -13.92 -10.20
CA ARG A 101 21.73 -15.38 -10.01
C ARG A 101 22.18 -16.13 -11.27
N ARG A 102 21.78 -15.66 -12.46
CA ARG A 102 22.12 -16.27 -13.75
C ARG A 102 23.51 -15.88 -14.27
N GLY A 103 24.06 -14.76 -13.79
CA GLY A 103 25.36 -14.26 -14.21
C GLY A 103 26.53 -15.11 -13.68
N PRO A 104 27.74 -14.96 -14.26
CA PRO A 104 28.93 -15.64 -13.76
C PRO A 104 29.24 -15.18 -12.33
N GLN A 105 29.23 -16.13 -11.40
CA GLN A 105 29.59 -15.91 -10.00
C GLN A 105 31.12 -15.78 -9.93
N LEU A 106 31.60 -14.55 -9.82
CA LEU A 106 33.01 -14.27 -9.57
C LEU A 106 33.26 -14.46 -8.06
N ASN A 107 34.42 -14.98 -7.69
CA ASN A 107 34.77 -15.33 -6.31
C ASN A 107 34.86 -14.13 -5.33
N ASP A 108 34.51 -12.93 -5.78
CA ASP A 108 34.43 -11.74 -4.95
C ASP A 108 33.07 -11.71 -4.24
N ASN A 109 33.11 -11.57 -2.92
CA ASN A 109 31.94 -11.41 -2.04
C ASN A 109 31.03 -10.21 -2.42
N THR A 110 31.48 -9.35 -3.33
CA THR A 110 30.76 -8.19 -3.85
C THR A 110 29.40 -8.55 -4.46
N ALA A 111 29.33 -9.61 -5.28
CA ALA A 111 28.07 -10.04 -5.89
C ALA A 111 27.07 -10.54 -4.82
N GLN A 112 27.55 -11.27 -3.82
CA GLN A 112 26.75 -11.76 -2.70
C GLN A 112 26.21 -10.61 -1.84
N SER A 113 27.05 -9.61 -1.55
CA SER A 113 26.65 -8.40 -0.82
C SER A 113 25.55 -7.62 -1.55
N HIS A 114 25.67 -7.45 -2.87
CA HIS A 114 24.63 -6.82 -3.69
C HIS A 114 23.32 -7.59 -3.69
N MET A 115 23.36 -8.92 -3.78
CA MET A 115 22.16 -9.76 -3.70
C MET A 115 21.45 -9.62 -2.35
N ASN A 116 22.21 -9.57 -1.25
CA ASN A 116 21.64 -9.36 0.09
C ASN A 116 20.96 -7.99 0.20
N ASN A 117 21.58 -6.92 -0.30
CA ASN A 117 20.98 -5.58 -0.32
C ASN A 117 19.68 -5.56 -1.14
N LEU A 118 19.69 -6.12 -2.35
CA LEU A 118 18.48 -6.22 -3.19
C LEU A 118 17.37 -7.05 -2.53
N SER A 119 17.72 -8.12 -1.82
CA SER A 119 16.76 -8.92 -1.06
C SER A 119 16.10 -8.10 0.06
N MET A 120 16.86 -7.25 0.76
CA MET A 120 16.33 -6.35 1.78
C MET A 120 15.41 -5.27 1.17
N VAL A 121 15.80 -4.70 0.03
CA VAL A 121 14.96 -3.75 -0.75
C VAL A 121 13.63 -4.41 -1.13
N LEU A 122 13.66 -5.65 -1.64
CA LEU A 122 12.47 -6.41 -2.00
C LEU A 122 11.54 -6.68 -0.82
N ASP A 123 12.10 -7.04 0.34
CA ASP A 123 11.33 -7.26 1.56
C ASP A 123 10.65 -5.96 2.03
N ASN A 124 11.38 -4.84 2.02
CA ASN A 124 10.83 -3.54 2.36
C ASN A 124 9.71 -3.10 1.41
N LEU A 125 9.89 -3.25 0.09
CA LEU A 125 8.84 -2.93 -0.90
C LEU A 125 7.60 -3.81 -0.71
N THR A 126 7.80 -5.10 -0.42
CA THR A 126 6.70 -6.04 -0.16
C THR A 126 5.93 -5.66 1.10
N LYS A 127 6.62 -5.28 2.19
CA LYS A 127 5.99 -4.78 3.42
C LYS A 127 5.19 -3.50 3.16
N LEU A 128 5.75 -2.55 2.41
CA LEU A 128 5.07 -1.32 2.03
C LEU A 128 3.81 -1.60 1.20
N LEU A 129 3.88 -2.52 0.23
CA LEU A 129 2.71 -2.97 -0.53
C LEU A 129 1.64 -3.61 0.36
N CYS A 130 2.00 -4.54 1.23
CA CYS A 130 1.05 -5.17 2.14
C CYS A 130 0.34 -4.14 3.04
N MET A 131 1.10 -3.18 3.57
CA MET A 131 0.55 -2.08 4.36
C MET A 131 -0.38 -1.19 3.52
N LEU A 132 0.01 -0.85 2.29
CA LEU A 132 -0.81 -0.04 1.39
C LEU A 132 -2.12 -0.76 1.05
N VAL A 133 -2.06 -2.06 0.74
CA VAL A 133 -3.23 -2.92 0.48
C VAL A 133 -4.15 -2.94 1.69
N SER A 134 -3.61 -3.20 2.89
CA SER A 134 -4.41 -3.23 4.12
C SER A 134 -5.11 -1.89 4.40
N GLN A 135 -4.43 -0.76 4.19
CA GLN A 135 -5.01 0.57 4.43
C GLN A 135 -5.92 1.06 3.30
N SER A 136 -5.82 0.46 2.11
CA SER A 136 -6.63 0.82 0.95
C SER A 136 -8.06 0.27 0.98
N PHE A 137 -8.39 -0.63 1.92
CA PHE A 137 -9.75 -1.12 2.11
C PHE A 137 -10.50 -0.20 3.07
N VAL A 138 -11.47 0.56 2.55
CA VAL A 138 -12.17 1.60 3.30
C VAL A 138 -13.68 1.49 3.16
N VAL A 139 -14.40 2.00 4.15
CA VAL A 139 -15.86 2.18 4.09
C VAL A 139 -16.14 3.51 3.37
N ALA A 140 -16.52 3.45 2.10
CA ALA A 140 -16.81 4.61 1.27
C ALA A 140 -18.12 5.28 1.69
N VAL A 141 -19.16 4.48 1.98
CA VAL A 141 -20.43 4.96 2.51
C VAL A 141 -20.68 4.28 3.84
N GLN A 142 -20.64 5.07 4.91
CA GLN A 142 -20.92 4.59 6.26
C GLN A 142 -22.43 4.35 6.44
N PRO A 143 -22.83 3.32 7.19
CA PRO A 143 -24.23 3.15 7.58
C PRO A 143 -24.69 4.32 8.48
N GLU A 144 -26.00 4.53 8.53
CA GLU A 144 -26.59 5.54 9.41
C GLU A 144 -26.21 5.28 10.89
N PRO A 145 -25.85 6.31 11.67
CA PRO A 145 -25.42 6.13 13.06
C PRO A 145 -26.48 5.49 13.96
N VAL A 146 -27.76 5.69 13.64
CA VAL A 146 -28.89 5.15 14.39
C VAL A 146 -29.69 4.23 13.48
N LEU A 147 -29.57 2.93 13.71
CA LEU A 147 -30.29 1.91 12.96
C LEU A 147 -31.57 1.49 13.69
N LYS A 148 -32.65 1.34 12.94
CA LYS A 148 -33.88 0.70 13.43
C LYS A 148 -33.85 -0.78 13.11
N THR A 149 -34.25 -1.62 14.07
CA THR A 149 -34.35 -3.06 13.89
C THR A 149 -35.25 -3.40 12.70
N GLN A 150 -34.84 -4.35 11.86
CA GLN A 150 -35.52 -4.75 10.62
C GLN A 150 -35.60 -3.67 9.51
N HIS A 151 -34.91 -2.54 9.67
CA HIS A 151 -34.78 -1.56 8.60
C HIS A 151 -33.61 -1.92 7.66
N LYS A 152 -33.80 -1.69 6.36
CA LYS A 152 -32.72 -1.85 5.38
C LYS A 152 -31.79 -0.64 5.49
N PHE A 153 -30.50 -0.90 5.64
CA PHE A 153 -29.46 0.13 5.55
C PHE A 153 -28.49 -0.23 4.41
N VAL A 154 -27.75 0.77 3.96
CA VAL A 154 -26.74 0.63 2.91
C VAL A 154 -25.39 1.02 3.50
N ALA A 155 -24.37 0.23 3.18
CA ALA A 155 -22.98 0.57 3.41
C ALA A 155 -22.19 0.14 2.18
N GLU A 156 -21.24 0.97 1.74
CA GLU A 156 -20.38 0.68 0.59
C GLU A 156 -18.95 0.59 1.08
N VAL A 157 -18.27 -0.50 0.74
CA VAL A 157 -16.82 -0.63 0.92
C VAL A 157 -16.14 -0.52 -0.43
N ARG A 158 -14.94 0.07 -0.44
CA ARG A 158 -14.14 0.23 -1.64
C ARG A 158 -12.69 -0.13 -1.37
N LEU A 159 -12.07 -0.79 -2.34
CA LEU A 159 -10.64 -0.99 -2.39
C LEU A 159 -10.02 0.08 -3.30
N LEU A 160 -9.16 0.93 -2.74
CA LEU A 160 -8.62 2.11 -3.43
C LEU A 160 -7.52 1.79 -4.46
N ILE A 161 -7.06 0.54 -4.54
CA ILE A 161 -5.94 0.08 -5.41
C ILE A 161 -6.34 -0.99 -6.44
N GLY A 162 -7.64 -1.16 -6.70
CA GLY A 162 -8.17 -2.30 -7.43
C GLY A 162 -7.82 -2.35 -8.93
N ASP A 163 -7.79 -1.21 -9.62
CA ASP A 163 -7.64 -1.17 -11.08
C ASP A 163 -6.19 -1.37 -11.55
N LYS A 164 -5.24 -0.64 -10.98
CA LYS A 164 -3.86 -0.58 -11.50
C LYS A 164 -2.97 -1.78 -11.16
N LEU A 165 -3.20 -2.44 -10.03
CA LEU A 165 -2.43 -3.61 -9.63
C LEU A 165 -2.93 -4.93 -10.28
N GLY A 166 -3.91 -4.86 -11.19
CA GLY A 166 -4.51 -6.05 -11.81
C GLY A 166 -5.32 -6.92 -10.85
N ILE A 167 -5.53 -6.44 -9.61
CA ILE A 167 -6.18 -7.21 -8.55
C ILE A 167 -7.66 -7.45 -8.87
N LYS A 168 -8.30 -6.62 -9.71
CA LYS A 168 -9.69 -6.85 -10.15
C LYS A 168 -9.94 -8.25 -10.69
N GLN A 169 -9.01 -8.87 -11.42
CA GLN A 169 -9.15 -10.25 -11.92
C GLN A 169 -9.04 -11.30 -10.80
N HIS A 170 -8.24 -11.03 -9.76
CA HIS A 170 -8.07 -11.92 -8.61
C HIS A 170 -9.16 -11.73 -7.53
N LEU A 171 -9.78 -10.55 -7.48
CA LEU A 171 -10.86 -10.19 -6.53
C LEU A 171 -12.25 -10.67 -6.98
N VAL A 172 -12.41 -11.16 -8.21
CA VAL A 172 -13.69 -11.74 -8.69
C VAL A 172 -14.21 -12.85 -7.77
N ASN A 173 -13.30 -13.51 -7.03
CA ASN A 173 -13.63 -14.60 -6.12
C ASN A 173 -13.58 -14.19 -4.63
N THR A 174 -13.43 -12.91 -4.31
CA THR A 174 -13.36 -12.43 -2.92
C THR A 174 -14.74 -12.05 -2.42
N ASN A 175 -15.22 -12.75 -1.40
CA ASN A 175 -16.46 -12.41 -0.72
C ASN A 175 -16.20 -11.42 0.42
N VAL A 176 -16.99 -10.35 0.48
CA VAL A 176 -16.99 -9.42 1.62
C VAL A 176 -18.14 -9.80 2.54
N THR A 177 -17.83 -10.15 3.78
CA THR A 177 -18.82 -10.42 4.83
C THR A 177 -18.94 -9.24 5.78
N VAL A 178 -20.17 -8.92 6.19
CA VAL A 178 -20.47 -7.84 7.13
C VAL A 178 -21.09 -8.45 8.39
N LYS A 179 -20.55 -8.10 9.56
CA LYS A 179 -21.05 -8.53 10.88
C LYS A 179 -21.13 -7.31 11.79
N ILE A 180 -22.24 -7.15 12.48
CA ILE A 180 -22.38 -6.15 13.55
C ILE A 180 -21.84 -6.78 14.82
N ILE A 181 -20.90 -6.09 15.47
CA ILE A 181 -20.21 -6.56 16.66
C ILE A 181 -20.44 -5.58 17.82
N ALA A 182 -20.33 -6.06 19.06
CA ALA A 182 -20.38 -5.21 20.23
C ALA A 182 -19.07 -4.42 20.41
N GLU A 183 -19.11 -3.33 21.20
CA GLU A 183 -17.93 -2.48 21.46
C GLU A 183 -16.77 -3.28 22.10
N GLU A 184 -17.09 -4.22 23.00
CA GLU A 184 -16.08 -5.06 23.64
C GLU A 184 -15.40 -6.01 22.65
N GLU A 185 -16.17 -6.62 21.73
CA GLU A 185 -15.63 -7.45 20.66
C GLU A 185 -14.73 -6.63 19.72
N ALA A 186 -15.15 -5.40 19.39
CA ALA A 186 -14.35 -4.48 18.57
C ALA A 186 -13.03 -4.12 19.25
N ARG A 187 -13.04 -3.90 20.57
CA ARG A 187 -11.83 -3.63 21.35
C ARG A 187 -10.88 -4.83 21.33
N MET A 188 -11.39 -6.04 21.51
CA MET A 188 -10.60 -7.28 21.44
C MET A 188 -10.05 -7.57 20.03
N LEU A 189 -10.79 -7.24 18.97
CA LEU A 189 -10.32 -7.34 17.58
C LEU A 189 -9.20 -6.34 17.30
N SER A 190 -9.30 -5.12 17.85
CA SER A 190 -8.26 -4.10 17.68
C SER A 190 -6.91 -4.46 18.32
N THR A 191 -6.94 -5.28 19.38
CA THR A 191 -5.75 -5.81 20.06
C THR A 191 -5.32 -7.18 19.54
N ALA A 192 -5.95 -7.69 18.47
CA ALA A 192 -5.71 -9.00 17.88
C ALA A 192 -5.84 -10.19 18.87
N GLN A 193 -6.67 -10.03 19.91
CA GLN A 193 -6.89 -11.07 20.93
C GLN A 193 -7.97 -12.09 20.53
N LEU A 194 -8.72 -11.83 19.46
CA LEU A 194 -9.66 -12.77 18.85
C LEU A 194 -9.03 -13.43 17.62
N SER A 195 -8.95 -14.77 17.64
CA SER A 195 -8.55 -15.59 16.49
C SER A 195 -9.73 -15.70 15.51
N GLU A 196 -9.45 -15.72 14.21
CA GLU A 196 -10.44 -15.92 13.11
C GLU A 196 -11.34 -17.15 13.32
N LYS A 197 -10.97 -18.08 14.21
CA LYS A 197 -11.77 -19.27 14.56
C LYS A 197 -13.02 -19.00 15.41
N ASP A 198 -13.12 -17.84 16.05
CA ASP A 198 -14.27 -17.46 16.89
C ASP A 198 -15.22 -16.48 16.18
N MET A 199 -15.00 -16.23 14.88
CA MET A 199 -15.72 -15.22 14.09
C MET A 199 -16.81 -15.78 13.19
#